data_AF-A0A8S4NQQ8-F1
#
_entry.id   AF-A0A8S4NQQ8-F1
#
_cell.length_a   1.000
_cell.length_b   1.000
_cell.length_c   1.000
_cell.angle_alpha   90.00
_cell.angle_beta   90.00
_cell.angle_gamma   90.00
#
_symmetry.space_group_name_H-M   'P 1'
#
loop_
_entity.id
_entity.type
_entity.pdbx_description
1 polymer ?
#
loop_
_entity_poly.entity_id
_entity_poly.type
_entity_poly.pdbx_seq_one_letter_code
_entity_poly.pdbx_strand_id
1 'polypeptide(L)'
;MSPLKWVQRNIKAFGGNPNLVTIYGQSSGATSVYALMLSPLADGLFHRAWSSSGTLLINKDLTTVSKDNLKILEATGCTTLKCLQQLDPTKLIQAMEVLWNFMDEMSDLPTKGNFDAALVIADGTVIPDMDFKWKDVPFMIGTTAQETDSGPIPADVRTWSQQEYIDYVTKKLDTFSEAISSNNRFQRPGVSVH
;
A
#
# COMPACT_ATOMS: atom_id res chain seq x y z
N MET A 1 9.30 8.50 21.41
CA MET A 1 8.77 9.88 21.19
C MET A 1 8.25 9.94 19.75
N SER A 2 6.96 10.20 19.52
CA SER A 2 6.41 10.26 18.14
C SER A 2 6.77 11.59 17.44
N PRO A 3 7.09 11.58 16.12
CA PRO A 3 7.33 12.81 15.35
C PRO A 3 6.20 13.84 15.44
N LEU A 4 4.93 13.41 15.44
CA LEU A 4 3.80 14.34 15.55
C LEU A 4 3.77 15.05 16.91
N LYS A 5 4.13 14.36 17.99
CA LYS A 5 4.26 15.00 19.32
C LYS A 5 5.40 16.01 19.34
N TRP A 6 6.47 15.79 18.56
CA TRP A 6 7.53 16.78 18.39
C TRP A 6 7.03 18.00 17.62
N VAL A 7 6.30 17.81 16.51
CA VAL A 7 5.70 18.92 15.75
C VAL A 7 4.80 19.75 16.65
N GLN A 8 3.89 19.11 17.39
CA GLN A 8 3.00 19.80 18.33
C GLN A 8 3.74 20.68 19.34
N ARG A 9 4.87 20.21 19.88
CA ARG A 9 5.66 20.97 20.86
C ARG A 9 6.51 22.07 20.25
N ASN A 10 7.03 21.88 19.04
CA ASN A 10 8.15 22.67 18.55
C ASN A 10 7.80 23.55 17.35
N ILE A 11 6.75 23.24 16.58
CA ILE A 11 6.53 23.89 15.27
C ILE A 11 6.29 25.40 15.38
N LYS A 12 5.84 25.89 16.54
CA LYS A 12 5.72 27.33 16.83
C LYS A 12 7.06 28.06 16.71
N ALA A 13 8.16 27.45 17.11
CA ALA A 13 9.50 28.04 17.01
C ALA A 13 9.95 28.24 15.54
N PHE A 14 9.31 27.53 14.61
CA PHE A 14 9.55 27.63 13.18
C PHE A 14 8.45 28.42 12.45
N GLY A 15 7.59 29.13 13.19
CA GLY A 15 6.49 29.93 12.63
C GLY A 15 5.24 29.13 12.22
N GLY A 16 5.19 27.82 12.48
CA GLY A 16 4.02 27.01 12.21
C GLY A 16 2.97 27.05 13.34
N ASN A 17 1.74 26.68 13.01
CA ASN A 17 0.64 26.61 13.97
C ASN A 17 0.34 25.14 14.34
N PRO A 18 0.55 24.71 15.59
CA PRO A 18 0.27 23.33 16.01
C PRO A 18 -1.22 22.96 15.90
N ASN A 19 -2.13 23.96 15.88
CA ASN A 19 -3.57 23.76 15.73
C ASN A 19 -4.02 23.68 14.25
N LEU A 20 -3.09 23.72 13.29
CA LEU A 20 -3.38 23.66 11.85
C LEU A 20 -2.47 22.67 11.13
N VAL A 21 -2.03 21.61 11.82
CA VAL A 21 -1.18 20.57 11.24
C VAL A 21 -1.99 19.70 10.27
N THR A 22 -1.49 19.57 9.03
CA THR A 22 -1.99 18.62 8.03
C THR A 22 -0.96 17.49 7.87
N ILE A 23 -1.41 16.23 7.94
CA ILE A 23 -0.57 15.09 7.57
C ILE A 23 -0.79 14.72 6.11
N TYR A 24 0.29 14.43 5.40
CA TYR A 24 0.26 14.01 4.00
C TYR A 24 1.17 12.81 3.81
N GLY A 25 0.75 11.88 2.96
CA GLY A 25 1.56 10.74 2.57
C GLY A 25 1.17 10.23 1.19
N GLN A 26 2.16 9.68 0.49
CA GLN A 26 2.00 9.00 -0.79
C GLN A 26 2.42 7.52 -0.64
N SER A 27 1.76 6.59 -1.33
CA SER A 27 2.07 5.15 -1.29
C SER A 27 2.06 4.59 0.15
N SER A 28 3.16 4.00 0.62
CA SER A 28 3.30 3.54 2.02
C SER A 28 3.15 4.67 3.05
N GLY A 29 3.46 5.92 2.66
CA GLY A 29 3.17 7.11 3.46
C GLY A 29 1.67 7.38 3.58
N ALA A 30 0.89 7.12 2.53
CA ALA A 30 -0.56 7.22 2.56
C ALA A 30 -1.17 6.12 3.46
N THR A 31 -0.65 4.89 3.40
CA THR A 31 -0.98 3.82 4.36
C THR A 31 -0.70 4.26 5.80
N SER A 32 0.42 4.96 6.03
CA SER A 32 0.75 5.52 7.34
C SER A 32 -0.23 6.62 7.77
N VAL A 33 -0.70 7.47 6.84
CA VAL A 33 -1.77 8.47 7.12
C VAL A 33 -3.04 7.76 7.55
N TYR A 34 -3.45 6.68 6.88
CA TYR A 34 -4.58 5.87 7.30
C TYR A 34 -4.39 5.32 8.72
N ALA A 35 -3.24 4.71 9.02
CA ALA A 35 -2.95 4.21 10.38
C ALA A 35 -3.05 5.32 11.45
N LEU A 36 -2.57 6.53 11.15
CA LEU A 36 -2.68 7.68 12.06
C LEU A 36 -4.12 8.19 12.22
N MET A 37 -4.94 8.11 11.18
CA MET A 37 -6.37 8.43 11.25
C MET A 37 -7.13 7.51 12.21
N LEU A 38 -6.67 6.27 12.35
CA LEU A 38 -7.29 5.25 13.22
C LEU A 38 -6.67 5.21 14.62
N SER A 39 -5.39 5.56 14.75
CA SER A 39 -4.67 5.39 16.02
C SER A 39 -5.10 6.39 17.08
N PRO A 40 -5.60 5.99 18.26
CA PRO A 40 -5.92 6.91 19.35
C PRO A 40 -4.67 7.64 19.86
N LEU A 41 -3.48 7.08 19.65
CA LEU A 41 -2.21 7.71 20.01
C LEU A 41 -1.91 9.00 19.23
N ALA A 42 -2.64 9.23 18.14
CA ALA A 42 -2.52 10.40 17.28
C ALA A 42 -3.63 11.45 17.51
N ASP A 43 -4.52 11.24 18.49
CA ASP A 43 -5.61 12.18 18.80
C ASP A 43 -5.09 13.59 19.12
N GLY A 44 -5.69 14.59 18.47
CA GLY A 44 -5.33 16.00 18.61
C GLY A 44 -3.96 16.39 18.06
N LEU A 45 -3.22 15.47 17.42
CA LEU A 45 -1.88 15.77 16.90
C LEU A 45 -1.87 16.33 15.48
N PHE A 46 -2.98 16.19 14.76
CA PHE A 46 -3.19 16.76 13.43
C PHE A 46 -4.67 17.12 13.26
N HIS A 47 -4.95 17.95 12.27
CA HIS A 47 -6.24 18.62 12.08
C HIS A 47 -6.81 18.45 10.68
N ARG A 48 -6.00 17.93 9.74
CA ARG A 48 -6.38 17.57 8.36
C ARG A 48 -5.48 16.43 7.89
N ALA A 49 -5.97 15.65 6.93
CA ALA A 49 -5.21 14.57 6.33
C ALA A 49 -5.33 14.58 4.80
N TRP A 50 -4.28 14.10 4.13
CA TRP A 50 -4.28 13.82 2.70
C TRP A 50 -3.53 12.51 2.41
N SER A 51 -4.26 11.55 1.83
CA SER A 51 -3.74 10.27 1.36
C SER A 51 -3.67 10.25 -0.19
N SER A 52 -2.50 9.97 -0.75
CA SER A 52 -2.30 9.79 -2.19
C SER A 52 -1.79 8.39 -2.52
N SER A 53 -2.45 7.69 -3.44
CA SER A 53 -1.95 6.41 -3.99
C SER A 53 -1.66 5.35 -2.93
N GLY A 54 -2.43 5.33 -1.83
CA GLY A 54 -2.27 4.36 -0.76
C GLY A 54 -3.59 3.70 -0.41
N THR A 55 -3.51 2.61 0.35
CA THR A 55 -4.66 1.79 0.72
C THR A 55 -4.68 1.52 2.22
N LEU A 56 -5.87 1.30 2.75
CA LEU A 56 -6.07 0.79 4.09
C LEU A 56 -6.53 -0.67 3.97
N LEU A 57 -5.63 -1.60 4.31
CA LEU A 57 -5.95 -3.02 4.42
C LEU A 57 -5.57 -3.50 5.82
N ILE A 58 -6.60 -3.75 6.63
CA ILE A 58 -6.48 -4.34 7.97
C ILE A 58 -7.19 -5.69 7.90
N ASN A 59 -6.42 -6.74 7.61
CA ASN A 59 -6.90 -8.11 7.41
C ASN A 59 -6.16 -9.14 8.28
N LYS A 60 -5.16 -8.71 9.05
CA LYS A 60 -4.32 -9.56 9.91
C LYS A 60 -4.11 -8.87 11.26
N ASP A 61 -4.19 -9.67 12.33
CA ASP A 61 -3.78 -9.25 13.67
C ASP A 61 -2.28 -9.50 13.89
N LEU A 62 -1.77 -8.96 15.01
CA LEU A 62 -0.37 -9.14 15.38
C LEU A 62 0.03 -10.62 15.52
N THR A 63 -0.85 -11.47 16.03
CA THR A 63 -0.58 -12.90 16.22
C THR A 63 -0.38 -13.61 14.88
N THR A 64 -1.18 -13.27 13.89
CA THR A 64 -1.15 -13.87 12.54
C THR A 64 0.10 -13.44 11.80
N VAL A 65 0.39 -12.14 11.75
CA VAL A 65 1.58 -11.62 11.04
C VAL A 65 2.90 -12.01 11.72
N SER A 66 2.89 -12.20 13.05
CA SER A 66 4.08 -12.64 13.78
C SER A 66 4.58 -14.02 13.37
N LYS A 67 3.74 -14.84 12.71
CA LYS A 67 4.16 -16.14 12.16
C LYS A 67 5.14 -15.99 11.00
N ASP A 68 5.10 -14.87 10.27
CA ASP A 68 6.06 -14.59 9.19
C ASP A 68 7.50 -14.42 9.72
N ASN A 69 7.65 -14.07 11.01
CA ASN A 69 8.97 -14.02 11.66
C ASN A 69 9.68 -15.37 11.67
N LEU A 70 8.95 -16.49 11.58
CA LEU A 70 9.56 -17.83 11.52
C LEU A 70 10.45 -17.99 10.28
N LYS A 71 10.06 -17.41 9.15
CA LYS A 71 10.86 -17.43 7.90
C LYS A 71 12.17 -16.65 8.08
N ILE A 72 12.12 -15.52 8.79
CA ILE A 72 13.31 -14.72 9.10
C ILE A 72 14.23 -15.48 10.06
N LEU A 73 13.68 -16.13 11.09
CA LEU A 73 14.46 -16.95 12.03
C LEU A 73 15.17 -18.11 11.31
N GLU A 74 14.48 -18.78 10.38
CA GLU A 74 15.05 -19.84 9.54
C GLU A 74 16.18 -19.29 8.64
N ALA A 75 15.92 -18.21 7.91
CA ALA A 75 16.88 -17.59 6.99
C ALA A 75 18.14 -17.06 7.70
N THR A 76 18.02 -16.64 8.97
CA THR A 76 19.13 -16.11 9.78
C THR A 76 19.80 -17.17 10.65
N GLY A 77 19.18 -18.33 10.86
CA GLY A 77 19.62 -19.35 11.82
C GLY A 77 19.46 -18.92 13.28
N CYS A 78 18.79 -17.79 13.56
CA CYS A 78 18.58 -17.31 14.92
C CYS A 78 17.41 -18.03 15.60
N THR A 79 17.55 -18.31 16.90
CA THR A 79 16.49 -18.92 17.72
C THR A 79 16.02 -18.03 18.87
N THR A 80 16.64 -16.86 19.05
CA THR A 80 16.32 -15.91 20.13
C THR A 80 16.30 -14.48 19.62
N LEU A 81 15.53 -13.61 20.30
CA LEU A 81 15.52 -12.17 20.02
C LEU A 81 16.92 -11.55 20.13
N LYS A 82 17.70 -11.98 21.14
CA LYS A 82 19.05 -11.46 21.35
C LYS A 82 19.97 -11.78 20.17
N CYS A 83 19.83 -12.97 19.57
CA CYS A 83 20.55 -13.34 18.35
C CYS A 83 20.21 -12.36 17.22
N LEU A 84 18.92 -12.14 16.94
CA LEU A 84 18.47 -11.21 15.90
C LEU A 84 18.99 -9.78 16.12
N GLN A 85 18.96 -9.30 17.36
CA GLN A 85 19.47 -7.97 17.73
C GLN A 85 20.99 -7.80 17.56
N GLN A 86 21.74 -8.91 17.55
CA GLN A 86 23.18 -8.92 17.39
C GLN A 86 23.62 -9.17 15.94
N LEU A 87 22.70 -9.47 15.03
CA LEU A 87 23.01 -9.62 13.61
C LEU A 87 23.45 -8.28 13.02
N ASP A 88 24.28 -8.39 11.98
CA ASP A 88 24.52 -7.25 11.10
C ASP A 88 23.19 -6.81 10.45
N PRO A 89 22.83 -5.51 10.47
CA PRO A 89 21.58 -5.04 9.89
C PRO A 89 21.39 -5.45 8.42
N THR A 90 22.47 -5.55 7.64
CA THR A 90 22.43 -5.97 6.24
C THR A 90 21.97 -7.42 6.11
N LYS A 91 22.46 -8.31 6.98
CA LYS A 91 22.03 -9.71 7.00
C LYS A 91 20.56 -9.85 7.37
N LEU A 92 20.08 -9.02 8.29
CA LEU A 92 18.67 -9.00 8.67
C LEU A 92 17.79 -8.52 7.51
N ILE A 93 18.17 -7.45 6.81
CA ILE A 93 17.44 -6.94 5.64
C ILE A 93 17.41 -7.98 4.52
N GLN A 94 18.54 -8.62 4.22
CA GLN A 94 18.60 -9.69 3.22
C GLN A 94 17.69 -10.88 3.59
N ALA A 95 17.65 -11.26 4.87
CA ALA A 95 16.74 -12.32 5.32
C ALA A 95 15.26 -11.94 5.21
N MET A 96 14.92 -10.65 5.11
CA MET A 96 13.55 -10.17 4.89
C MET A 96 13.14 -10.19 3.40
N GLU A 97 14.07 -10.35 2.46
CA GLU A 97 13.77 -10.46 1.02
C GLU A 97 12.79 -11.59 0.70
N VAL A 98 12.80 -12.66 1.51
CA VAL A 98 11.85 -13.79 1.39
C VAL A 98 10.39 -13.38 1.60
N LEU A 99 10.15 -12.19 2.14
CA LEU A 99 8.82 -11.60 2.35
C LEU A 99 8.42 -10.62 1.23
N TRP A 100 9.31 -10.35 0.25
CA TRP A 100 9.11 -9.32 -0.77
C TRP A 100 8.40 -9.76 -2.06
N ASN A 101 7.84 -10.97 -2.11
CA ASN A 101 7.03 -11.44 -3.26
C ASN A 101 5.79 -10.56 -3.57
N PHE A 102 5.48 -9.56 -2.73
CA PHE A 102 4.34 -8.66 -2.89
C PHE A 102 4.40 -7.77 -4.17
N MET A 103 5.58 -7.46 -4.71
CA MET A 103 5.68 -6.57 -5.87
C MET A 103 5.15 -7.20 -7.16
N ASP A 104 5.38 -8.50 -7.32
CA ASP A 104 4.84 -9.29 -8.42
C ASP A 104 3.31 -9.40 -8.31
N GLU A 105 2.79 -9.58 -7.08
CA GLU A 105 1.35 -9.64 -6.80
C GLU A 105 0.64 -8.29 -6.97
N MET A 106 1.32 -7.16 -6.71
CA MET A 106 0.76 -5.81 -6.88
C MET A 106 0.71 -5.35 -8.34
N SER A 107 1.59 -5.90 -9.19
CA SER A 107 1.76 -5.47 -10.58
C SER A 107 0.98 -6.35 -11.57
N ASP A 108 0.37 -7.43 -11.10
CA ASP A 108 -0.54 -8.24 -11.92
C ASP A 108 -1.98 -7.71 -11.85
N LEU A 109 -2.81 -8.04 -12.84
CA LEU A 109 -4.23 -7.74 -12.77
C LEU A 109 -4.86 -8.39 -11.52
N PRO A 110 -5.97 -7.85 -10.98
CA PRO A 110 -6.54 -8.30 -9.71
C PRO A 110 -6.95 -9.79 -9.73
N THR A 111 -6.01 -10.67 -9.42
CA THR A 111 -6.28 -12.09 -9.20
C THR A 111 -6.80 -12.25 -7.77
N LYS A 112 -8.03 -12.72 -7.65
CA LYS A 112 -8.68 -12.91 -6.34
C LYS A 112 -7.83 -13.86 -5.49
N GLY A 113 -7.41 -13.39 -4.32
CA GLY A 113 -6.78 -14.22 -3.28
C GLY A 113 -5.25 -14.34 -3.34
N ASN A 114 -4.58 -13.62 -4.25
CA ASN A 114 -3.12 -13.68 -4.34
C ASN A 114 -2.40 -12.64 -3.48
N PHE A 115 -3.02 -11.51 -3.13
CA PHE A 115 -2.37 -10.47 -2.31
C PHE A 115 -2.58 -10.74 -0.81
N ASP A 116 -1.63 -11.43 -0.17
CA ASP A 116 -1.66 -11.76 1.26
C ASP A 116 -0.76 -10.82 2.12
N ALA A 117 -0.72 -9.53 1.79
CA ALA A 117 0.09 -8.56 2.53
C ALA A 117 -0.61 -8.06 3.81
N ALA A 118 0.17 -7.84 4.86
CA ALA A 118 -0.23 -7.10 6.05
C ALA A 118 0.22 -5.64 5.92
N LEU A 119 -0.65 -4.77 5.38
CA LEU A 119 -0.31 -3.35 5.18
C LEU A 119 -0.48 -2.53 6.47
N VAL A 120 -1.54 -2.79 7.22
CA VAL A 120 -1.78 -2.23 8.56
C VAL A 120 -2.21 -3.36 9.48
N ILE A 121 -1.57 -3.44 10.65
CA ILE A 121 -1.77 -4.53 11.63
C ILE A 121 -2.58 -3.98 12.82
N ALA A 122 -3.66 -4.67 13.18
CA ALA A 122 -4.33 -4.46 14.45
C ALA A 122 -3.47 -5.07 15.57
N ASP A 123 -2.79 -4.23 16.35
CA ASP A 123 -1.80 -4.61 17.36
C ASP A 123 -2.30 -4.40 18.81
N GLY A 124 -3.52 -3.87 18.98
CA GLY A 124 -4.08 -3.55 20.28
C GLY A 124 -3.55 -2.27 20.91
N THR A 125 -2.59 -1.58 20.27
CA THR A 125 -1.91 -0.40 20.84
C THR A 125 -1.94 0.79 19.89
N VAL A 126 -1.30 0.66 18.72
CA VAL A 126 -1.33 1.67 17.66
C VAL A 126 -2.67 1.61 16.95
N ILE A 127 -3.13 0.41 16.59
CA ILE A 127 -4.44 0.15 15.99
C ILE A 127 -5.18 -0.83 16.92
N PRO A 128 -6.19 -0.36 17.67
CA PRO A 128 -6.79 -1.14 18.75
C PRO A 128 -7.39 -2.47 18.32
N ASP A 129 -8.15 -2.47 17.22
CA ASP A 129 -8.83 -3.64 16.69
C ASP A 129 -9.19 -3.42 15.21
N MET A 130 -9.94 -4.37 14.64
CA MET A 130 -10.43 -4.29 13.26
C MET A 130 -11.75 -3.50 13.13
N ASP A 131 -12.38 -3.09 14.23
CA ASP A 131 -13.60 -2.26 14.28
C ASP A 131 -13.21 -0.80 14.61
N PHE A 132 -12.41 -0.24 13.73
CA PHE A 132 -11.76 1.05 13.97
C PHE A 132 -12.70 2.24 13.74
N LYS A 133 -12.46 3.29 14.51
CA LYS A 133 -13.13 4.58 14.35
C LYS A 133 -12.21 5.59 13.70
N TRP A 134 -12.71 6.23 12.65
CA TRP A 134 -12.03 7.32 11.98
C TRP A 134 -12.06 8.58 12.82
N LYS A 135 -10.95 9.33 12.82
CA LYS A 135 -10.95 10.71 13.30
C LYS A 135 -11.78 11.61 12.39
N ASP A 136 -12.58 12.46 13.00
CA ASP A 136 -13.37 13.46 12.31
C ASP A 136 -12.53 14.71 12.01
N VAL A 137 -11.77 14.64 10.92
CA VAL A 137 -11.02 15.77 10.37
C VAL A 137 -11.18 15.83 8.86
N PRO A 138 -11.06 17.00 8.22
CA PRO A 138 -11.06 17.11 6.77
C PRO A 138 -10.02 16.18 6.15
N PHE A 139 -10.47 15.31 5.24
CA PHE A 139 -9.65 14.27 4.63
C PHE A 139 -9.77 14.30 3.10
N MET A 140 -8.61 14.38 2.43
CA MET A 140 -8.50 14.30 0.98
C MET A 140 -7.88 12.96 0.57
N ILE A 141 -8.44 12.31 -0.43
CA ILE A 141 -7.94 11.05 -0.99
C ILE A 141 -7.79 11.23 -2.50
N GLY A 142 -6.69 10.74 -3.07
CA GLY A 142 -6.49 10.75 -4.51
C GLY A 142 -5.58 9.63 -5.00
N THR A 143 -5.72 9.29 -6.27
CA THR A 143 -4.87 8.34 -6.99
C THR A 143 -4.48 8.92 -8.34
N THR A 144 -3.43 8.40 -8.95
CA THR A 144 -3.13 8.68 -10.36
C THR A 144 -4.04 7.85 -11.26
N ALA A 145 -4.13 8.22 -12.54
CA ALA A 145 -4.93 7.46 -13.51
C ALA A 145 -4.24 6.15 -13.95
N GLN A 146 -2.92 6.01 -13.71
CA GLN A 146 -2.09 4.88 -14.11
C GLN A 146 -1.09 4.50 -13.00
N GLU A 147 -1.59 4.08 -11.84
CA GLU A 147 -0.78 3.86 -10.61
C GLU A 147 0.34 2.81 -10.75
N THR A 148 0.14 1.80 -11.59
CA THR A 148 1.04 0.64 -11.71
C THR A 148 1.77 0.61 -13.05
N ASP A 149 1.82 1.74 -13.77
CA ASP A 149 2.57 1.87 -15.03
C ASP A 149 4.07 2.10 -14.75
N SER A 150 4.66 1.23 -13.93
CA SER A 150 6.02 1.33 -13.39
C SER A 150 6.94 0.14 -13.74
N GLY A 151 6.39 -0.94 -14.30
CA GLY A 151 7.17 -2.04 -14.89
C GLY A 151 7.47 -1.76 -16.37
N PRO A 152 8.33 -2.54 -17.07
CA PRO A 152 8.55 -2.31 -18.49
C PRO A 152 7.21 -2.41 -19.21
N ILE A 153 6.71 -1.25 -19.67
CA ILE A 153 5.53 -1.16 -20.50
C ILE A 153 5.75 -2.18 -21.61
N PRO A 154 4.85 -3.15 -21.82
CA PRO A 154 4.89 -3.97 -23.01
C PRO A 154 5.04 -3.01 -24.20
N ALA A 155 6.15 -3.11 -24.94
CA ALA A 155 6.69 -2.08 -25.85
C ALA A 155 5.61 -1.13 -26.36
N ASP A 156 5.67 0.16 -25.98
CA ASP A 156 4.70 1.21 -26.32
C ASP A 156 3.42 0.66 -26.98
N VAL A 157 2.35 0.41 -26.21
CA VAL A 157 1.10 -0.20 -26.72
C VAL A 157 0.51 0.52 -27.95
N ARG A 158 0.93 1.76 -28.24
CA ARG A 158 0.60 2.47 -29.49
C ARG A 158 1.21 1.82 -30.74
N THR A 159 2.24 1.01 -30.58
CA THR A 159 2.97 0.28 -31.64
C THR A 159 2.41 -1.12 -31.88
N TRP A 160 1.49 -1.58 -31.02
CA TRP A 160 0.90 -2.91 -31.13
C TRP A 160 -0.08 -2.99 -32.29
N SER A 161 -0.08 -4.15 -32.96
CA SER A 161 -1.19 -4.54 -33.80
C SER A 161 -2.45 -4.71 -32.95
N GLN A 162 -3.60 -4.60 -33.61
CA GLN A 162 -4.88 -4.83 -32.96
C GLN A 162 -4.97 -6.25 -32.36
N GLN A 163 -4.34 -7.24 -32.98
CA GLN A 163 -4.34 -8.62 -32.47
C GLN A 163 -3.49 -8.77 -31.21
N GLU A 164 -2.31 -8.17 -31.15
CA GLU A 164 -1.45 -8.19 -29.96
C GLU A 164 -2.14 -7.55 -28.74
N TYR A 165 -2.85 -6.45 -28.95
CA TYR A 165 -3.65 -5.83 -27.90
C TYR A 165 -4.80 -6.72 -27.44
N ILE A 166 -5.55 -7.33 -28.38
CA ILE A 166 -6.65 -8.25 -28.05
C ILE A 166 -6.13 -9.47 -27.29
N ASP A 167 -5.02 -10.07 -27.74
CA ASP A 167 -4.44 -11.25 -27.10
C ASP A 167 -3.95 -10.93 -25.69
N TYR A 168 -3.27 -9.78 -25.52
CA TYR A 168 -2.81 -9.32 -24.21
C TYR A 168 -3.98 -9.08 -23.25
N VAL A 169 -4.98 -8.29 -23.67
CA VAL A 169 -6.16 -7.97 -22.84
C VAL A 169 -6.98 -9.22 -22.56
N THR A 170 -7.21 -10.09 -23.54
CA THR A 170 -8.02 -11.31 -23.37
C THR A 170 -7.31 -12.28 -22.42
N LYS A 171 -6.02 -12.57 -22.63
CA LYS A 171 -5.22 -13.41 -21.73
C LYS A 171 -5.22 -12.88 -20.30
N LYS A 172 -5.16 -11.55 -20.15
CA LYS A 172 -5.15 -10.88 -18.85
C LYS A 172 -6.54 -10.86 -18.19
N LEU A 173 -7.63 -10.74 -18.95
CA LEU A 173 -9.01 -10.71 -18.45
C LEU A 173 -9.69 -12.09 -18.34
N ASP A 174 -9.09 -13.14 -18.91
CA ASP A 174 -9.65 -14.52 -18.92
C ASP A 174 -9.91 -15.06 -17.50
N THR A 175 -9.17 -14.54 -16.51
CA THR A 175 -9.32 -14.86 -15.09
C THR A 175 -10.59 -14.25 -14.45
N PHE A 176 -11.31 -13.36 -15.14
CA PHE A 176 -12.51 -12.67 -14.65
C PHE A 176 -13.81 -13.16 -15.30
N SER A 177 -14.02 -14.47 -15.41
CA SER A 177 -15.24 -15.12 -15.95
C SER A 177 -15.64 -14.76 -17.40
N GLU A 178 -16.32 -15.68 -18.09
CA GLU A 178 -16.74 -15.54 -19.50
C GLU A 178 -17.66 -14.33 -19.79
N ALA A 179 -18.22 -13.69 -18.75
CA ALA A 179 -19.14 -12.57 -18.88
C ALA A 179 -18.45 -11.25 -19.30
N ILE A 180 -17.15 -11.09 -19.05
CA ILE A 180 -16.40 -9.88 -19.42
C ILE A 180 -15.74 -10.04 -20.80
N SER A 181 -15.24 -11.24 -21.12
CA SER A 181 -14.58 -11.52 -22.41
C SER A 181 -15.53 -11.39 -23.62
N SER A 182 -16.83 -11.66 -23.42
CA SER A 182 -17.84 -11.62 -24.49
C SER A 182 -18.36 -10.21 -24.86
N ASN A 183 -18.10 -9.19 -24.05
CA ASN A 183 -18.63 -7.82 -24.25
C ASN A 183 -17.63 -6.81 -24.84
N ASN A 184 -16.40 -7.21 -25.12
CA ASN A 184 -15.39 -6.32 -25.71
C ASN A 184 -15.58 -6.13 -27.23
N ARG A 185 -16.67 -5.47 -27.65
CA ARG A 185 -16.70 -4.79 -28.95
C ARG A 185 -15.96 -3.45 -28.84
N PHE A 186 -14.63 -3.50 -28.91
CA PHE A 186 -13.84 -2.29 -29.18
C PHE A 186 -14.07 -1.84 -30.64
N GLN A 187 -15.19 -1.16 -30.91
CA GLN A 187 -15.31 -0.33 -32.10
C GLN A 187 -14.77 1.07 -31.78
N ARG A 188 -13.68 1.48 -32.44
CA ARG A 188 -13.22 2.88 -32.41
C ARG A 188 -14.38 3.78 -32.89
N PRO A 189 -14.70 4.90 -32.22
CA PRO A 189 -15.55 5.92 -32.81
C PRO A 189 -14.87 6.43 -34.08
N GLY A 190 -15.59 6.39 -35.20
CA GLY A 190 -15.07 6.83 -36.49
C GLY A 190 -14.59 8.27 -36.44
N VAL A 191 -13.33 8.49 -36.80
CA VAL A 191 -12.82 9.81 -37.15
C VAL A 191 -13.46 10.20 -38.49
N SER A 192 -14.48 11.05 -38.44
CA SER A 192 -14.99 11.75 -39.62
C SER A 192 -14.01 12.88 -39.94
N VAL A 193 -13.33 12.75 -41.08
CA VAL A 193 -12.65 13.86 -41.73
C VAL A 193 -13.69 14.59 -42.56
N HIS A 194 -14.04 15.80 -42.13
CA HIS A 194 -14.62 16.85 -42.96
C HIS A 194 -13.78 18.11 -42.80
#